data_AF-A0A8H6JUV2-F1
#
_entry.id   AF-A0A8H6JUV2-F1
#
_cell.length_a   1.000
_cell.length_b   1.000
_cell.length_c   1.000
_cell.angle_alpha   90.00
_cell.angle_beta   90.00
_cell.angle_gamma   90.00
#
_symmetry.space_group_name_H-M   'P 1'
#
loop_
_entity.id
_entity.type
_entity.pdbx_description
1 polymer ?
#
loop_
_entity_poly.entity_id
_entity_poly.type
_entity_poly.pdbx_seq_one_letter_code
_entity_poly.pdbx_strand_id
1 'polypeptide(L)'
;MSASSLRRRVLPADPQTESESSTPRDASPEKPENHAHVVQHLKPKTRKRRNTAIFLLGSLFGIIAAGFFAKSNDLIDFPELGELSMDSLFDVLPAGLVKDMRDLVQGEREFVDSYDAFSVGLQARAEGLHAHHPMIMVPGVISTGLESWGTTNLSRPYFRKRLWGSWSMMRALVLDKENWKRHIMLDQDTGLDPPNIKLRAAQGFDATDFFITGYWIWNKIFENLASIGYDPTNSFTAAYDWRLAYPNLETRDQYFTRLKSYIETAHEFSGKKAVLVSHSMGGQVLFYFFHWVASESGGRGGDDWVDRHVEAWINVSGCMLGAVKDLTAVLSGEMRDTAQLNAFAVYGLEKFLSKDERAQLFRAMPGISSMLPIGGDAVWGNSTWAPDDQAGQDLSYGSLLNFRSGMNWTTPDRNLTVESAMEYLFNTTEEWYQNHVKNSYSHGIAHTQEEIDANEKDPRKWINPLETRLPLAPNMKIYCFYGVGKPTERGYYYRSPEMPALTNLNITIDTAFTQGDVDHGVVMGEGDGTVNLISTGYMCNRGWNYKRYNPAGVKITVVEMEHEPERFNPRGGPKTADHVDILGRQHLNELILRIAAGKGNTVTDYVVSNIMEYADKVKVYDDEERD
;
A
#
# COMPACT_ATOMS: atom_id res chain seq x y z
N MET A 1 10.42 -35.40 61.70
CA MET A 1 11.23 -36.24 62.62
C MET A 1 12.60 -36.37 61.94
N SER A 2 13.69 -35.79 62.46
CA SER A 2 14.45 -36.12 63.69
C SER A 2 15.36 -37.34 63.52
N ALA A 3 16.68 -37.33 63.83
CA ALA A 3 17.63 -36.23 64.05
C ALA A 3 19.10 -36.76 64.15
N SER A 4 20.09 -35.87 63.94
CA SER A 4 21.43 -35.92 64.57
C SER A 4 22.41 -37.06 64.13
N SER A 5 23.72 -37.08 64.44
CA SER A 5 24.54 -36.22 65.33
C SER A 5 26.07 -36.27 65.08
N LEU A 6 26.79 -35.15 65.32
CA LEU A 6 28.18 -35.06 65.91
C LEU A 6 29.36 -35.65 65.08
N ARG A 7 30.66 -35.32 65.23
CA ARG A 7 31.59 -34.45 66.03
C ARG A 7 32.93 -34.45 65.23
N ARG A 8 33.98 -33.62 65.33
CA ARG A 8 34.47 -32.33 65.95
C ARG A 8 35.75 -31.96 65.11
N ARG A 9 36.66 -30.98 65.26
CA ARG A 9 37.12 -29.86 66.15
C ARG A 9 37.95 -28.91 65.18
N VAL A 10 38.75 -27.86 65.46
CA VAL A 10 39.24 -27.06 66.62
C VAL A 10 39.71 -25.66 66.12
N LEU A 11 40.04 -24.74 67.05
CA LEU A 11 40.65 -23.39 66.89
C LEU A 11 41.53 -23.12 68.15
N PRO A 12 42.36 -22.05 68.32
CA PRO A 12 42.35 -20.69 67.73
C PRO A 12 43.71 -20.38 67.01
N ALA A 13 44.31 -19.18 66.89
CA ALA A 13 44.16 -17.89 67.58
C ALA A 13 44.72 -16.67 66.80
N ASP A 14 44.68 -15.49 67.45
CA ASP A 14 45.04 -14.13 67.02
C ASP A 14 45.65 -13.39 68.26
N PRO A 15 46.33 -12.22 68.16
CA PRO A 15 45.61 -10.96 68.48
C PRO A 15 46.12 -9.61 67.89
N GLN A 16 45.17 -8.73 67.56
CA GLN A 16 45.05 -7.28 67.92
C GLN A 16 46.31 -6.37 67.90
N THR A 17 46.25 -5.15 67.33
CA THR A 17 45.43 -4.04 67.89
C THR A 17 44.98 -2.97 66.89
N GLU A 18 43.98 -2.20 67.32
CA GLU A 18 43.30 -1.04 66.70
C GLU A 18 44.25 0.19 66.53
N SER A 19 43.91 1.31 65.88
CA SER A 19 42.62 1.96 65.54
C SER A 19 42.72 2.75 64.19
N GLU A 20 41.77 3.54 63.66
CA GLU A 20 40.48 4.12 64.12
C GLU A 20 39.31 3.78 63.15
N SER A 21 38.45 4.73 62.75
CA SER A 21 37.19 4.44 62.05
C SER A 21 36.62 5.55 61.14
N SER A 22 36.01 5.16 60.01
CA SER A 22 34.80 5.80 59.45
C SER A 22 34.15 4.96 58.34
N THR A 23 32.88 4.58 58.50
CA THR A 23 32.00 4.02 57.43
C THR A 23 30.56 4.42 57.73
N PRO A 24 29.71 4.62 56.71
CA PRO A 24 28.63 3.65 56.49
C PRO A 24 28.81 2.82 55.21
N ARG A 25 27.93 1.83 55.04
CA ARG A 25 27.80 0.99 53.83
C ARG A 25 26.90 1.69 52.82
N ASP A 26 27.12 1.42 51.53
CA ASP A 26 26.00 1.26 50.60
C ASP A 26 26.32 0.20 49.53
N ALA A 27 25.34 -0.16 48.71
CA ALA A 27 25.33 -1.33 47.85
C ALA A 27 26.05 -1.16 46.49
N SER A 28 26.24 -2.28 45.78
CA SER A 28 26.81 -2.33 44.43
C SER A 28 25.98 -1.50 43.43
N PRO A 29 26.61 -0.64 42.60
CA PRO A 29 25.91 0.07 41.54
C PRO A 29 25.49 -0.87 40.39
N GLU A 30 24.53 -0.40 39.61
CA GLU A 30 23.82 -1.17 38.58
C GLU A 30 24.66 -1.42 37.31
N LYS A 31 24.19 -2.34 36.46
CA LYS A 31 24.72 -2.46 35.09
C LYS A 31 24.20 -1.29 34.25
N PRO A 32 25.04 -0.55 33.52
CA PRO A 32 24.56 0.41 32.53
C PRO A 32 23.84 -0.32 31.39
N GLU A 33 22.83 0.33 30.82
CA GLU A 33 22.08 -0.17 29.67
C GLU A 33 22.93 -0.09 28.40
N ASN A 34 22.94 -1.17 27.60
CA ASN A 34 23.66 -1.20 26.33
C ASN A 34 22.86 -0.50 25.23
N HIS A 35 22.97 0.83 25.13
CA HIS A 35 22.59 1.55 23.91
C HIS A 35 23.44 1.07 22.73
N ALA A 36 22.82 0.44 21.74
CA ALA A 36 23.50 -0.18 20.61
C ALA A 36 23.92 0.82 19.53
N HIS A 37 24.99 1.59 19.77
CA HIS A 37 25.64 2.36 18.70
C HIS A 37 26.35 1.43 17.70
N VAL A 38 25.75 1.24 16.52
CA VAL A 38 26.33 0.44 15.44
C VAL A 38 27.44 1.22 14.73
N VAL A 39 28.68 0.75 14.84
CA VAL A 39 29.87 1.38 14.23
C VAL A 39 30.06 0.92 12.79
N GLN A 40 30.14 1.87 11.85
CA GLN A 40 30.43 1.57 10.44
C GLN A 40 31.88 1.10 10.22
N HIS A 41 32.07 -0.10 9.65
CA HIS A 41 33.38 -0.56 9.18
C HIS A 41 33.63 -0.21 7.70
N LEU A 42 34.35 0.89 7.47
CA LEU A 42 34.84 1.28 6.13
C LEU A 42 35.90 0.30 5.61
N LYS A 43 35.61 -0.40 4.51
CA LYS A 43 36.61 -1.20 3.76
C LYS A 43 37.39 -0.33 2.75
N PRO A 44 38.69 -0.59 2.54
CA PRO A 44 39.54 0.24 1.68
C PRO A 44 39.30 0.03 0.18
N LYS A 45 39.45 1.11 -0.61
CA LYS A 45 39.25 1.12 -2.07
C LYS A 45 40.36 0.35 -2.81
N THR A 46 39.97 -0.60 -3.66
CA THR A 46 40.87 -1.27 -4.62
C THR A 46 40.78 -0.64 -6.02
N ARG A 47 41.71 -1.00 -6.91
CA ARG A 47 42.16 -0.17 -8.05
C ARG A 47 41.60 -0.65 -9.40
N LYS A 48 40.96 0.25 -10.17
CA LYS A 48 40.43 -0.04 -11.53
C LYS A 48 41.49 -0.66 -12.46
N ARG A 49 41.09 -1.65 -13.28
CA ARG A 49 41.83 -2.13 -14.45
C ARG A 49 40.91 -2.16 -15.68
N ARG A 50 41.43 -1.81 -16.86
CA ARG A 50 40.68 -1.74 -18.13
C ARG A 50 40.54 -3.14 -18.74
N ASN A 51 39.32 -3.52 -19.11
CA ASN A 51 39.05 -4.63 -20.04
C ASN A 51 38.43 -4.05 -21.32
N THR A 52 39.10 -4.24 -22.46
CA THR A 52 38.65 -3.73 -23.78
C THR A 52 38.89 -4.78 -24.88
N ALA A 53 38.75 -6.06 -24.52
CA ALA A 53 39.07 -7.20 -25.38
C ALA A 53 37.90 -8.20 -25.58
N ILE A 54 36.81 -8.07 -24.81
CA ILE A 54 35.70 -9.04 -24.81
C ILE A 54 34.77 -8.84 -26.03
N PHE A 55 34.65 -7.60 -26.52
CA PHE A 55 33.66 -7.23 -27.54
C PHE A 55 33.92 -7.84 -28.94
N LEU A 56 35.16 -8.17 -29.28
CA LEU A 56 35.54 -8.70 -30.61
C LEU A 56 35.31 -10.21 -30.77
N LEU A 57 35.18 -10.96 -29.66
CA LEU A 57 34.94 -12.41 -29.70
C LEU A 57 33.46 -12.74 -29.86
N GLY A 58 32.57 -12.00 -29.19
CA GLY A 58 31.11 -12.20 -29.31
C GLY A 58 30.58 -11.97 -30.73
N SER A 59 31.10 -10.96 -31.43
CA SER A 59 30.69 -10.63 -32.81
C SER A 59 30.99 -11.72 -33.83
N LEU A 60 32.00 -12.57 -33.61
CA LEU A 60 32.35 -13.65 -34.55
C LEU A 60 31.46 -14.89 -34.34
N PHE A 61 31.05 -15.17 -33.09
CA PHE A 61 30.19 -16.32 -32.77
C PHE A 61 28.76 -16.16 -33.31
N GLY A 62 28.19 -14.96 -33.25
CA GLY A 62 26.83 -14.69 -33.74
C GLY A 62 26.63 -14.96 -35.23
N ILE A 63 27.65 -14.70 -36.06
CA ILE A 63 27.59 -14.94 -37.51
C ILE A 63 27.57 -16.44 -37.84
N ILE A 64 28.28 -17.26 -37.06
CA ILE A 64 28.30 -18.73 -37.24
C ILE A 64 26.95 -19.35 -36.83
N ALA A 65 26.35 -18.87 -35.73
CA ALA A 65 25.03 -19.33 -35.28
C ALA A 65 23.93 -19.02 -36.31
N ALA A 66 23.92 -17.81 -36.89
CA ALA A 66 22.96 -17.41 -37.92
C ALA A 66 23.03 -18.29 -39.19
N GLY A 67 24.22 -18.79 -39.54
CA GLY A 67 24.42 -19.65 -40.72
C GLY A 67 23.80 -21.04 -40.60
N PHE A 68 23.58 -21.56 -39.38
CA PHE A 68 23.09 -22.93 -39.16
C PHE A 68 21.57 -23.06 -39.17
N PHE A 69 20.83 -22.02 -38.80
CA PHE A 69 19.36 -22.04 -38.72
C PHE A 69 18.63 -21.90 -40.08
N ALA A 70 19.36 -21.76 -41.19
CA ALA A 70 18.79 -21.49 -42.50
C ALA A 70 18.37 -22.73 -43.32
N LYS A 71 18.43 -23.95 -42.76
CA LYS A 71 18.09 -25.20 -43.49
C LYS A 71 17.47 -26.32 -42.64
N SER A 72 16.17 -26.24 -42.39
CA SER A 72 15.28 -27.41 -42.30
C SER A 72 13.81 -27.00 -42.32
N ASN A 73 13.13 -27.16 -43.45
CA ASN A 73 11.69 -27.45 -43.46
C ASN A 73 11.53 -28.97 -43.33
N ASP A 74 10.65 -29.44 -42.44
CA ASP A 74 9.39 -30.07 -42.87
C ASP A 74 8.54 -30.52 -41.68
N LEU A 75 7.31 -30.93 -42.00
CA LEU A 75 6.31 -31.62 -41.17
C LEU A 75 5.57 -30.79 -40.11
N ILE A 76 4.29 -30.59 -40.39
CA ILE A 76 3.24 -30.24 -39.43
C ILE A 76 2.85 -31.52 -38.69
N ASP A 77 2.75 -31.46 -37.36
CA ASP A 77 1.92 -32.38 -36.58
C ASP A 77 1.29 -31.63 -35.40
N PHE A 78 0.06 -31.96 -35.02
CA PHE A 78 -0.75 -31.19 -34.05
C PHE A 78 -1.41 -32.09 -33.01
N PRO A 79 -0.90 -32.11 -31.76
CA PRO A 79 -1.63 -32.59 -30.60
C PRO A 79 -1.97 -31.47 -29.59
N GLU A 80 -3.21 -31.52 -29.12
CA GLU A 80 -3.80 -31.01 -27.86
C GLU A 80 -3.24 -29.74 -27.17
N LEU A 81 -4.13 -28.76 -26.98
CA LEU A 81 -3.89 -27.50 -26.26
C LEU A 81 -3.74 -27.70 -24.74
N GLY A 82 -2.54 -28.12 -24.30
CA GLY A 82 -2.09 -28.09 -22.91
C GLY A 82 -1.04 -26.98 -22.68
N GLU A 83 -1.22 -26.21 -21.61
CA GLU A 83 -0.31 -25.16 -21.10
C GLU A 83 0.01 -23.97 -22.04
N LEU A 84 -0.35 -22.76 -21.60
CA LEU A 84 -0.06 -21.51 -22.32
C LEU A 84 1.37 -21.03 -22.00
N SER A 85 2.35 -21.39 -22.83
CA SER A 85 3.70 -20.84 -22.73
C SER A 85 3.72 -19.33 -23.04
N MET A 86 4.72 -18.62 -22.50
CA MET A 86 4.93 -17.19 -22.78
C MET A 86 5.21 -16.92 -24.27
N ASP A 87 5.75 -17.90 -25.00
CA ASP A 87 6.04 -17.78 -26.43
C ASP A 87 4.76 -17.57 -27.25
N SER A 88 3.70 -18.33 -26.92
CA SER A 88 2.36 -18.18 -27.52
C SER A 88 1.67 -16.82 -27.22
N LEU A 89 2.26 -16.02 -26.33
CA LEU A 89 1.84 -14.66 -26.03
C LEU A 89 2.66 -13.64 -26.83
N PHE A 90 3.97 -13.84 -26.98
CA PHE A 90 4.85 -12.92 -27.72
C PHE A 90 4.43 -12.78 -29.19
N ASP A 91 3.98 -13.87 -29.83
CA ASP A 91 3.52 -13.87 -31.24
C ASP A 91 2.30 -12.97 -31.51
N VAL A 92 1.56 -12.57 -30.46
CA VAL A 92 0.28 -11.85 -30.55
C VAL A 92 0.44 -10.37 -30.16
N LEU A 93 1.61 -9.97 -29.65
CA LEU A 93 1.84 -8.64 -29.10
C LEU A 93 2.73 -7.79 -30.05
N PRO A 94 2.52 -6.46 -30.15
CA PRO A 94 3.34 -5.61 -31.00
C PRO A 94 4.83 -5.68 -30.64
N ALA A 95 5.72 -5.73 -31.65
CA ALA A 95 7.14 -6.03 -31.45
C ALA A 95 7.90 -5.16 -30.42
N GLY A 96 7.49 -3.89 -30.23
CA GLY A 96 8.02 -3.06 -29.14
C GLY A 96 7.64 -3.60 -27.76
N LEU A 97 6.35 -3.91 -27.56
CA LEU A 97 5.82 -4.47 -26.32
C LEU A 97 6.49 -5.82 -25.98
N VAL A 98 6.77 -6.66 -26.99
CA VAL A 98 7.51 -7.92 -26.84
C VAL A 98 8.94 -7.70 -26.32
N LYS A 99 9.61 -6.62 -26.75
CA LYS A 99 10.93 -6.24 -26.23
C LYS A 99 10.81 -5.76 -24.78
N ASP A 100 9.91 -4.82 -24.51
CA ASP A 100 9.75 -4.19 -23.20
C ASP A 100 9.38 -5.24 -22.12
N MET A 101 8.58 -6.24 -22.48
CA MET A 101 8.30 -7.43 -21.64
C MET A 101 9.52 -8.30 -21.34
N ARG A 102 10.40 -8.51 -22.33
CA ARG A 102 11.60 -9.34 -22.15
C ARG A 102 12.61 -8.64 -21.25
N ASP A 103 12.79 -7.34 -21.45
CA ASP A 103 13.66 -6.51 -20.61
C ASP A 103 13.15 -6.48 -19.16
N LEU A 104 11.82 -6.36 -18.94
CA LEU A 104 11.19 -6.45 -17.62
C LEU A 104 11.43 -7.81 -16.94
N VAL A 105 11.09 -8.91 -17.62
CA VAL A 105 11.20 -10.27 -17.06
C VAL A 105 12.67 -10.67 -16.79
N GLN A 106 13.62 -10.14 -17.57
CA GLN A 106 15.04 -10.32 -17.29
C GLN A 106 15.49 -9.46 -16.10
N GLY A 107 15.19 -8.16 -16.10
CA GLY A 107 15.61 -7.25 -15.02
C GLY A 107 15.03 -7.59 -13.65
N GLU A 108 13.77 -8.00 -13.56
CA GLU A 108 13.16 -8.39 -12.28
C GLU A 108 13.60 -9.78 -11.80
N ARG A 109 13.94 -10.69 -12.72
CA ARG A 109 14.56 -11.98 -12.36
C ARG A 109 15.99 -11.81 -11.87
N GLU A 110 16.80 -11.03 -12.59
CA GLU A 110 18.15 -10.65 -12.13
C GLU A 110 18.09 -9.91 -10.79
N PHE A 111 17.06 -9.08 -10.54
CA PHE A 111 16.85 -8.47 -9.23
C PHE A 111 16.58 -9.51 -8.13
N VAL A 112 15.65 -10.43 -8.34
CA VAL A 112 15.31 -11.51 -7.38
C VAL A 112 16.51 -12.42 -7.08
N ASP A 113 17.38 -12.67 -8.08
CA ASP A 113 18.62 -13.44 -7.92
C ASP A 113 19.79 -12.59 -7.32
N SER A 114 19.72 -11.25 -7.34
CA SER A 114 20.81 -10.35 -6.92
C SER A 114 20.83 -9.98 -5.43
N TYR A 115 19.65 -9.90 -4.81
CA TYR A 115 19.50 -9.70 -3.38
C TYR A 115 19.15 -11.04 -2.74
N ASP A 116 19.85 -11.41 -1.67
CA ASP A 116 19.49 -12.59 -0.88
C ASP A 116 18.11 -12.37 -0.24
N ALA A 117 17.10 -12.90 -0.93
CA ALA A 117 15.67 -12.86 -0.64
C ALA A 117 15.33 -13.09 0.84
N PHE A 118 16.04 -14.02 1.46
CA PHE A 118 15.78 -14.49 2.82
C PHE A 118 16.69 -13.81 3.86
N SER A 119 17.62 -12.94 3.45
CA SER A 119 18.68 -12.40 4.32
C SER A 119 18.18 -11.76 5.62
N VAL A 120 17.11 -10.94 5.56
CA VAL A 120 16.56 -10.26 6.74
C VAL A 120 15.90 -11.27 7.69
N GLY A 121 15.15 -12.23 7.14
CA GLY A 121 14.51 -13.32 7.88
C GLY A 121 15.52 -14.33 8.46
N LEU A 122 16.62 -14.59 7.77
CA LEU A 122 17.73 -15.42 8.25
C LEU A 122 18.51 -14.71 9.37
N GLN A 123 18.72 -13.39 9.27
CA GLN A 123 19.27 -12.59 10.37
C GLN A 123 18.32 -12.58 11.57
N ALA A 124 17.03 -12.33 11.37
CA ALA A 124 16.01 -12.37 12.42
C ALA A 124 15.98 -13.73 13.13
N ARG A 125 16.07 -14.84 12.38
CA ARG A 125 16.19 -16.19 12.94
C ARG A 125 17.48 -16.38 13.73
N ALA A 126 18.59 -15.80 13.30
CA ALA A 126 19.87 -15.83 14.02
C ALA A 126 19.86 -14.97 15.30
N GLU A 127 19.05 -13.90 15.34
CA GLU A 127 18.71 -13.13 16.54
C GLU A 127 17.73 -13.87 17.48
N GLY A 128 17.26 -15.07 17.10
CA GLY A 128 16.33 -15.88 17.89
C GLY A 128 14.85 -15.51 17.72
N LEU A 129 14.50 -14.79 16.64
CA LEU A 129 13.11 -14.51 16.29
C LEU A 129 12.47 -15.72 15.60
N HIS A 130 11.25 -16.02 16.02
CA HIS A 130 10.42 -17.12 15.54
C HIS A 130 8.97 -16.66 15.45
N ALA A 131 8.15 -17.31 14.61
CA ALA A 131 6.72 -17.06 14.54
C ALA A 131 6.05 -17.13 15.92
N HIS A 132 5.31 -16.09 16.32
CA HIS A 132 4.67 -15.98 17.64
C HIS A 132 3.20 -15.56 17.55
N HIS A 133 2.88 -14.51 16.79
CA HIS A 133 1.50 -14.11 16.49
C HIS A 133 1.07 -14.66 15.13
N PRO A 134 -0.19 -15.09 14.93
CA PRO A 134 -0.72 -15.32 13.58
C PRO A 134 -0.66 -14.04 12.74
N MET A 135 -0.25 -14.16 11.48
CA MET A 135 -0.03 -13.00 10.59
C MET A 135 -1.09 -12.95 9.48
N ILE A 136 -1.88 -11.88 9.42
CA ILE A 136 -2.90 -11.70 8.38
C ILE A 136 -2.61 -10.45 7.57
N MET A 137 -2.47 -10.58 6.26
CA MET A 137 -2.05 -9.51 5.35
C MET A 137 -3.22 -9.06 4.46
N VAL A 138 -3.53 -7.76 4.52
CA VAL A 138 -4.61 -7.09 3.79
C VAL A 138 -3.99 -6.28 2.64
N PRO A 139 -4.16 -6.70 1.37
CA PRO A 139 -3.54 -6.05 0.21
C PRO A 139 -4.13 -4.67 -0.11
N GLY A 140 -3.39 -3.87 -0.87
CA GLY A 140 -3.84 -2.56 -1.38
C GLY A 140 -4.70 -2.65 -2.65
N VAL A 141 -5.11 -1.49 -3.16
CA VAL A 141 -5.79 -1.36 -4.46
C VAL A 141 -4.98 -2.02 -5.59
N ILE A 142 -5.65 -2.52 -6.63
CA ILE A 142 -5.11 -3.25 -7.80
C ILE A 142 -4.24 -4.50 -7.52
N SER A 143 -3.74 -4.71 -6.31
CA SER A 143 -2.69 -5.68 -5.98
C SER A 143 -3.14 -7.14 -5.85
N THR A 144 -4.46 -7.38 -5.79
CA THR A 144 -5.04 -8.73 -5.86
C THR A 144 -5.45 -9.08 -7.28
N GLY A 145 -4.95 -10.20 -7.80
CA GLY A 145 -5.36 -10.75 -9.11
C GLY A 145 -6.82 -11.23 -9.11
N LEU A 146 -7.54 -11.02 -10.22
CA LEU A 146 -8.98 -11.31 -10.33
C LEU A 146 -9.26 -12.39 -11.39
N GLU A 147 -9.86 -13.51 -10.99
CA GLU A 147 -10.14 -14.71 -11.80
C GLU A 147 -11.60 -14.75 -12.29
N SER A 148 -11.84 -15.13 -13.54
CA SER A 148 -13.19 -15.29 -14.09
C SER A 148 -13.80 -16.66 -13.78
N TRP A 149 -15.02 -16.63 -13.25
CA TRP A 149 -15.83 -17.79 -12.85
C TRP A 149 -17.14 -17.90 -13.67
N GLY A 150 -17.30 -17.09 -14.72
CA GLY A 150 -18.46 -17.12 -15.60
C GLY A 150 -18.43 -18.33 -16.55
N THR A 151 -19.57 -19.02 -16.67
CA THR A 151 -19.71 -20.25 -17.50
C THR A 151 -20.48 -20.03 -18.82
N THR A 152 -20.97 -18.82 -19.02
CA THR A 152 -21.71 -18.32 -20.18
C THR A 152 -20.80 -18.20 -21.40
N ASN A 153 -21.33 -18.13 -22.62
CA ASN A 153 -20.51 -18.11 -23.84
C ASN A 153 -19.52 -16.93 -23.90
N LEU A 154 -19.85 -15.81 -23.26
CA LEU A 154 -19.01 -14.63 -23.14
C LEU A 154 -17.76 -14.86 -22.26
N SER A 155 -17.95 -15.57 -21.15
CA SER A 155 -16.95 -15.75 -20.09
C SER A 155 -16.21 -17.08 -20.16
N ARG A 156 -16.78 -18.10 -20.81
CA ARG A 156 -16.22 -19.45 -20.94
C ARG A 156 -14.79 -19.49 -21.52
N PRO A 157 -14.39 -18.66 -22.52
CA PRO A 157 -13.00 -18.60 -22.97
C PRO A 157 -12.00 -18.15 -21.89
N TYR A 158 -12.50 -17.49 -20.84
CA TYR A 158 -11.75 -16.95 -19.71
C TYR A 158 -11.98 -17.69 -18.39
N PHE A 159 -12.77 -18.77 -18.38
CA PHE A 159 -13.05 -19.53 -17.16
C PHE A 159 -11.75 -19.99 -16.48
N ARG A 160 -11.60 -19.65 -15.21
CA ARG A 160 -10.40 -19.82 -14.37
C ARG A 160 -9.11 -19.18 -14.93
N LYS A 161 -9.23 -18.11 -15.73
CA LYS A 161 -8.12 -17.21 -16.09
C LYS A 161 -8.21 -15.92 -15.30
N ARG A 162 -7.04 -15.42 -14.87
CA ARG A 162 -6.89 -14.11 -14.22
C ARG A 162 -7.02 -12.99 -15.25
N LEU A 163 -8.17 -12.32 -15.28
CA LEU A 163 -8.43 -11.15 -16.13
C LEU A 163 -7.88 -9.84 -15.56
N TRP A 164 -7.43 -9.86 -14.31
CA TRP A 164 -6.55 -8.85 -13.72
C TRP A 164 -5.34 -9.53 -13.09
N GLY A 165 -4.15 -8.96 -13.23
CA GLY A 165 -2.90 -9.53 -12.69
C GLY A 165 -2.49 -10.85 -13.33
N SER A 166 -2.42 -10.91 -14.66
CA SER A 166 -1.70 -11.99 -15.39
C SER A 166 -1.49 -11.66 -16.89
N TRP A 167 -0.73 -12.50 -17.59
CA TRP A 167 -0.62 -12.47 -19.06
C TRP A 167 -1.97 -12.68 -19.78
N SER A 168 -2.97 -13.32 -19.16
CA SER A 168 -4.31 -13.45 -19.74
C SER A 168 -5.06 -12.12 -19.81
N MET A 169 -4.81 -11.18 -18.88
CA MET A 169 -5.31 -9.80 -18.93
C MET A 169 -4.83 -9.11 -20.21
N MET A 170 -3.52 -9.17 -20.48
CA MET A 170 -2.91 -8.50 -21.63
C MET A 170 -3.38 -9.10 -22.96
N ARG A 171 -3.51 -10.43 -23.05
CA ARG A 171 -4.08 -11.10 -24.23
C ARG A 171 -5.53 -10.68 -24.48
N ALA A 172 -6.34 -10.54 -23.43
CA ALA A 172 -7.73 -10.10 -23.54
C ALA A 172 -7.83 -8.60 -23.91
N LEU A 173 -6.99 -7.73 -23.33
CA LEU A 173 -6.90 -6.31 -23.70
C LEU A 173 -6.58 -6.10 -25.19
N VAL A 174 -5.71 -6.93 -25.76
CA VAL A 174 -5.28 -6.82 -27.17
C VAL A 174 -6.25 -7.48 -28.16
N LEU A 175 -6.80 -8.65 -27.83
CA LEU A 175 -7.65 -9.43 -28.75
C LEU A 175 -9.16 -9.18 -28.60
N ASP A 176 -9.60 -8.76 -27.41
CA ASP A 176 -11.01 -8.86 -27.00
C ASP A 176 -11.37 -7.72 -26.00
N LYS A 177 -10.85 -6.52 -26.29
CA LYS A 177 -10.88 -5.34 -25.39
C LYS A 177 -12.25 -5.08 -24.77
N GLU A 178 -13.31 -5.13 -25.59
CA GLU A 178 -14.68 -4.87 -25.16
C GLU A 178 -15.21 -5.92 -24.18
N ASN A 179 -14.84 -7.18 -24.36
CA ASN A 179 -15.24 -8.26 -23.47
C ASN A 179 -14.43 -8.23 -22.16
N TRP A 180 -13.14 -7.92 -22.24
CA TRP A 180 -12.31 -7.65 -21.07
C TRP A 180 -12.88 -6.48 -20.25
N LYS A 181 -13.23 -5.36 -20.90
CA LYS A 181 -13.83 -4.18 -20.27
C LYS A 181 -15.14 -4.54 -19.57
N ARG A 182 -16.02 -5.33 -20.21
CA ARG A 182 -17.27 -5.84 -19.61
C ARG A 182 -17.04 -6.76 -18.41
N HIS A 183 -15.95 -7.55 -18.39
CA HIS A 183 -15.62 -8.40 -17.24
C HIS A 183 -15.06 -7.61 -16.04
N ILE A 184 -14.39 -6.49 -16.31
CA ILE A 184 -13.60 -5.74 -15.33
C ILE A 184 -14.35 -4.51 -14.80
N MET A 185 -15.26 -3.91 -15.56
CA MET A 185 -16.28 -3.01 -15.01
C MET A 185 -17.23 -3.79 -14.06
N LEU A 186 -17.71 -3.11 -13.02
CA LEU A 186 -18.88 -3.56 -12.28
C LEU A 186 -20.16 -3.00 -12.93
N ASP A 187 -21.30 -3.57 -12.55
CA ASP A 187 -22.62 -3.13 -12.98
C ASP A 187 -22.91 -1.70 -12.49
N GLN A 188 -23.32 -0.82 -13.39
CA GLN A 188 -23.42 0.62 -13.10
C GLN A 188 -24.55 0.95 -12.11
N ASP A 189 -25.64 0.18 -12.10
CA ASP A 189 -26.77 0.43 -11.19
C ASP A 189 -26.54 -0.22 -9.82
N THR A 190 -26.02 -1.45 -9.77
CA THR A 190 -25.93 -2.24 -8.52
C THR A 190 -24.55 -2.21 -7.85
N GLY A 191 -23.47 -1.85 -8.56
CA GLY A 191 -22.11 -1.89 -8.03
C GLY A 191 -21.59 -3.31 -7.76
N LEU A 192 -22.16 -4.31 -8.45
CA LEU A 192 -21.86 -5.75 -8.32
C LEU A 192 -21.40 -6.35 -9.66
N ASP A 193 -21.31 -7.69 -9.77
CA ASP A 193 -20.97 -8.34 -11.03
C ASP A 193 -22.03 -8.05 -12.12
N PRO A 194 -21.66 -7.65 -13.35
CA PRO A 194 -22.62 -7.50 -14.44
C PRO A 194 -23.37 -8.81 -14.77
N PRO A 195 -24.62 -8.74 -15.27
CA PRO A 195 -25.39 -9.93 -15.63
C PRO A 195 -24.63 -10.88 -16.59
N ASN A 196 -24.63 -12.17 -16.27
CA ASN A 196 -23.92 -13.25 -16.99
C ASN A 196 -22.38 -13.27 -16.83
N ILE A 197 -21.81 -12.34 -16.06
CA ILE A 197 -20.39 -12.26 -15.72
C ILE A 197 -20.21 -12.63 -14.25
N LYS A 198 -19.03 -13.16 -13.90
CA LYS A 198 -18.64 -13.44 -12.51
C LYS A 198 -17.12 -13.38 -12.40
N LEU A 199 -16.60 -12.43 -11.62
CA LEU A 199 -15.17 -12.25 -11.39
C LEU A 199 -14.89 -12.27 -9.89
N ARG A 200 -13.89 -13.02 -9.42
CA ARG A 200 -13.56 -13.13 -7.99
C ARG A 200 -12.08 -12.90 -7.74
N ALA A 201 -11.77 -12.40 -6.55
CA ALA A 201 -10.40 -12.36 -6.06
C ALA A 201 -9.77 -13.76 -6.10
N ALA A 202 -8.54 -13.85 -6.58
CA ALA A 202 -7.68 -14.98 -6.29
C ALA A 202 -7.49 -15.11 -4.77
N GLN A 203 -7.14 -16.31 -4.28
CA GLN A 203 -7.02 -16.60 -2.84
C GLN A 203 -5.68 -17.28 -2.56
N GLY A 204 -5.18 -17.14 -1.32
CA GLY A 204 -3.82 -17.58 -0.95
C GLY A 204 -2.74 -16.57 -1.34
N PHE A 205 -1.49 -16.90 -1.04
CA PHE A 205 -0.32 -16.02 -1.25
C PHE A 205 -0.16 -15.63 -2.73
N ASP A 206 -0.29 -16.61 -3.63
CA ASP A 206 -0.31 -16.47 -5.10
C ASP A 206 -1.25 -15.38 -5.65
N ALA A 207 -2.22 -14.91 -4.87
CA ALA A 207 -3.13 -13.83 -5.24
C ALA A 207 -2.49 -12.43 -5.22
N THR A 208 -1.39 -12.28 -4.46
CA THR A 208 -0.74 -10.99 -4.13
C THR A 208 0.79 -11.03 -4.15
N ASP A 209 1.40 -12.23 -4.25
CA ASP A 209 2.85 -12.46 -4.28
C ASP A 209 3.52 -11.67 -5.42
N PHE A 210 2.96 -11.80 -6.64
CA PHE A 210 3.32 -11.08 -7.85
C PHE A 210 2.08 -10.54 -8.55
N PHE A 211 2.17 -9.34 -9.15
CA PHE A 211 1.11 -8.79 -9.99
C PHE A 211 1.03 -9.49 -11.35
N ILE A 212 2.19 -9.61 -12.00
CA ILE A 212 2.47 -10.37 -13.23
C ILE A 212 3.85 -11.00 -13.00
N THR A 213 4.16 -12.11 -13.67
CA THR A 213 5.48 -12.77 -13.58
C THR A 213 6.63 -11.76 -13.74
N GLY A 214 7.46 -11.62 -12.70
CA GLY A 214 8.48 -10.57 -12.57
C GLY A 214 8.14 -9.58 -11.45
N TYR A 215 6.99 -8.91 -11.56
CA TYR A 215 6.60 -7.80 -10.70
C TYR A 215 6.08 -8.27 -9.35
N TRP A 216 6.98 -8.40 -8.38
CA TRP A 216 6.65 -8.75 -7.00
C TRP A 216 5.88 -7.63 -6.28
N ILE A 217 5.05 -7.99 -5.30
CA ILE A 217 4.42 -7.04 -4.37
C ILE A 217 4.68 -7.49 -2.93
N TRP A 218 4.11 -8.63 -2.50
CA TRP A 218 4.26 -9.13 -1.13
C TRP A 218 5.37 -10.18 -0.96
N ASN A 219 5.93 -10.69 -2.06
CA ASN A 219 6.93 -11.77 -2.07
C ASN A 219 8.05 -11.62 -1.04
N LYS A 220 8.64 -10.42 -0.91
CA LYS A 220 9.76 -10.19 0.01
C LYS A 220 9.35 -10.27 1.49
N ILE A 221 8.10 -9.92 1.81
CA ILE A 221 7.54 -10.13 3.15
C ILE A 221 7.30 -11.63 3.40
N PHE A 222 6.81 -12.37 2.40
CA PHE A 222 6.59 -13.82 2.53
C PHE A 222 7.88 -14.62 2.71
N GLU A 223 8.94 -14.36 1.93
CA GLU A 223 10.25 -15.01 2.06
C GLU A 223 10.88 -14.78 3.44
N ASN A 224 10.80 -13.54 3.93
CA ASN A 224 11.36 -13.17 5.24
C ASN A 224 10.52 -13.72 6.41
N LEU A 225 9.19 -13.75 6.31
CA LEU A 225 8.32 -14.43 7.27
C LEU A 225 8.57 -15.95 7.31
N ALA A 226 8.68 -16.60 6.15
CA ALA A 226 8.96 -18.04 6.05
C ALA A 226 10.28 -18.44 6.74
N SER A 227 11.29 -17.57 6.67
CA SER A 227 12.59 -17.77 7.33
C SER A 227 12.47 -18.00 8.85
N ILE A 228 11.54 -17.31 9.52
CA ILE A 228 11.29 -17.41 10.97
C ILE A 228 10.17 -18.42 11.34
N GLY A 229 9.62 -19.14 10.36
CA GLY A 229 8.66 -20.22 10.58
C GLY A 229 7.19 -19.88 10.31
N TYR A 230 6.90 -18.89 9.46
CA TYR A 230 5.55 -18.70 8.93
C TYR A 230 5.27 -19.54 7.69
N ASP A 231 4.05 -20.05 7.60
CA ASP A 231 3.53 -20.84 6.47
C ASP A 231 1.99 -20.67 6.38
N PRO A 232 1.28 -21.33 5.43
CA PRO A 232 -0.18 -21.20 5.29
C PRO A 232 -1.03 -21.69 6.48
N THR A 233 -0.44 -22.26 7.54
CA THR A 233 -1.15 -22.69 8.76
C THR A 233 -1.20 -21.61 9.84
N ASN A 234 -0.23 -20.69 9.86
CA ASN A 234 -0.11 -19.61 10.84
C ASN A 234 -0.05 -18.20 10.22
N SER A 235 -0.11 -18.10 8.89
CA SER A 235 -0.25 -16.84 8.16
C SER A 235 -1.26 -16.94 7.01
N PHE A 236 -1.91 -15.82 6.68
CA PHE A 236 -2.97 -15.77 5.68
C PHE A 236 -2.97 -14.44 4.91
N THR A 237 -3.29 -14.50 3.62
CA THR A 237 -3.51 -13.31 2.77
C THR A 237 -5.00 -13.10 2.57
N ALA A 238 -5.54 -12.01 3.13
CA ALA A 238 -6.94 -11.61 3.03
C ALA A 238 -7.22 -10.94 1.67
N ALA A 239 -7.03 -11.67 0.58
CA ALA A 239 -7.20 -11.18 -0.79
C ALA A 239 -8.70 -10.90 -1.11
N TYR A 240 -8.99 -9.72 -1.66
CA TYR A 240 -10.35 -9.21 -1.93
C TYR A 240 -10.46 -8.51 -3.30
N ASP A 241 -11.70 -8.30 -3.76
CA ASP A 241 -11.98 -7.60 -5.01
C ASP A 241 -12.06 -6.08 -4.77
N TRP A 242 -10.89 -5.44 -4.86
CA TRP A 242 -10.64 -4.00 -4.69
C TRP A 242 -11.47 -3.07 -5.60
N ARG A 243 -12.25 -3.61 -6.54
CA ARG A 243 -13.21 -2.83 -7.34
C ARG A 243 -14.51 -2.52 -6.60
N LEU A 244 -14.91 -3.36 -5.65
CA LEU A 244 -16.19 -3.26 -4.94
C LEU A 244 -16.19 -2.13 -3.91
N ALA A 245 -17.36 -1.49 -3.75
CA ALA A 245 -17.62 -0.68 -2.56
C ALA A 245 -17.50 -1.53 -1.29
N TYR A 246 -17.05 -0.95 -0.18
CA TYR A 246 -16.76 -1.73 1.04
C TYR A 246 -17.98 -2.49 1.59
N PRO A 247 -19.22 -1.94 1.63
CA PRO A 247 -20.41 -2.72 1.94
C PRO A 247 -20.59 -3.94 1.02
N ASN A 248 -20.33 -3.77 -0.28
CA ASN A 248 -20.50 -4.83 -1.28
C ASN A 248 -19.45 -5.96 -1.15
N LEU A 249 -18.31 -5.74 -0.50
CA LEU A 249 -17.35 -6.81 -0.16
C LEU A 249 -18.00 -7.88 0.72
N GLU A 250 -18.86 -7.48 1.66
CA GLU A 250 -19.65 -8.42 2.46
C GLU A 250 -20.85 -8.96 1.67
N THR A 251 -21.62 -8.10 1.01
CA THR A 251 -22.83 -8.50 0.27
C THR A 251 -22.56 -9.51 -0.85
N ARG A 252 -21.43 -9.40 -1.57
CA ARG A 252 -21.09 -10.26 -2.72
C ARG A 252 -20.25 -11.49 -2.35
N ASP A 253 -19.27 -11.30 -1.46
CA ASP A 253 -18.19 -12.26 -1.23
C ASP A 253 -18.06 -12.71 0.24
N GLN A 254 -18.85 -12.14 1.16
CA GLN A 254 -18.79 -12.39 2.61
C GLN A 254 -17.40 -12.12 3.18
N TYR A 255 -16.69 -11.12 2.63
CA TYR A 255 -15.28 -10.89 2.89
C TYR A 255 -14.98 -10.59 4.37
N PHE A 256 -15.78 -9.74 5.02
CA PHE A 256 -15.56 -9.37 6.41
C PHE A 256 -15.99 -10.49 7.37
N THR A 257 -17.06 -11.24 7.06
CA THR A 257 -17.41 -12.48 7.78
C THR A 257 -16.29 -13.52 7.70
N ARG A 258 -15.68 -13.70 6.51
CA ARG A 258 -14.53 -14.59 6.31
C ARG A 258 -13.31 -14.09 7.09
N LEU A 259 -12.96 -12.81 7.01
CA LEU A 259 -11.84 -12.21 7.73
C LEU A 259 -11.99 -12.35 9.25
N LYS A 260 -13.18 -12.07 9.79
CA LYS A 260 -13.53 -12.32 11.19
C LYS A 260 -13.28 -13.77 11.58
N SER A 261 -13.81 -14.71 10.79
CA SER A 261 -13.67 -16.16 11.06
C SER A 261 -12.20 -16.61 11.01
N TYR A 262 -11.39 -16.09 10.09
CA TYR A 262 -9.95 -16.38 10.04
C TYR A 262 -9.22 -15.85 11.27
N ILE A 263 -9.53 -14.64 11.72
CA ILE A 263 -8.94 -14.04 12.93
C ILE A 263 -9.34 -14.85 14.18
N GLU A 264 -10.62 -15.21 14.34
CA GLU A 264 -11.11 -16.02 15.46
C GLU A 264 -10.48 -17.42 15.47
N THR A 265 -10.43 -18.09 14.32
CA THR A 265 -9.81 -19.42 14.17
C THR A 265 -8.31 -19.40 14.45
N ALA A 266 -7.59 -18.38 13.96
CA ALA A 266 -6.16 -18.21 14.21
C ALA A 266 -5.88 -17.90 15.68
N HIS A 267 -6.75 -17.13 16.35
CA HIS A 267 -6.66 -16.87 17.78
C HIS A 267 -6.87 -18.14 18.61
N GLU A 268 -7.91 -18.92 18.30
CA GLU A 268 -8.25 -20.16 19.00
C GLU A 268 -7.12 -21.22 18.91
N PHE A 269 -6.59 -21.49 17.70
CA PHE A 269 -5.56 -22.51 17.53
C PHE A 269 -4.16 -22.09 18.04
N SER A 270 -3.83 -20.80 18.04
CA SER A 270 -2.52 -20.33 18.52
C SER A 270 -2.50 -19.97 20.01
N GLY A 271 -3.65 -19.63 20.60
CA GLY A 271 -3.73 -18.99 21.91
C GLY A 271 -3.11 -17.60 21.94
N LYS A 272 -3.01 -16.92 20.79
CA LYS A 272 -2.34 -15.62 20.61
C LYS A 272 -3.21 -14.68 19.79
N LYS A 273 -3.23 -13.40 20.14
CA LYS A 273 -3.90 -12.38 19.33
C LYS A 273 -3.18 -12.23 17.98
N ALA A 274 -3.93 -12.02 16.90
CA ALA A 274 -3.39 -11.91 15.55
C ALA A 274 -2.74 -10.53 15.30
N VAL A 275 -1.71 -10.49 14.46
CA VAL A 275 -1.14 -9.25 13.92
C VAL A 275 -1.65 -9.07 12.50
N LEU A 276 -2.24 -7.90 12.24
CA LEU A 276 -2.87 -7.55 10.97
C LEU A 276 -1.96 -6.54 10.25
N VAL A 277 -1.52 -6.85 9.03
CA VAL A 277 -0.66 -5.98 8.21
C VAL A 277 -1.47 -5.48 7.03
N SER A 278 -1.60 -4.17 6.86
CA SER A 278 -2.26 -3.57 5.71
C SER A 278 -1.28 -2.79 4.84
N HIS A 279 -1.53 -2.75 3.53
CA HIS A 279 -0.83 -1.86 2.61
C HIS A 279 -1.80 -0.94 1.87
N SER A 280 -1.47 0.34 1.73
CA SER A 280 -2.23 1.28 0.89
C SER A 280 -3.72 1.31 1.27
N MET A 281 -4.63 1.23 0.29
CA MET A 281 -6.10 1.11 0.48
C MET A 281 -6.52 -0.02 1.45
N GLY A 282 -5.69 -1.05 1.63
CA GLY A 282 -5.91 -2.10 2.61
C GLY A 282 -6.01 -1.57 4.06
N GLY A 283 -5.40 -0.42 4.35
CA GLY A 283 -5.52 0.27 5.64
C GLY A 283 -6.94 0.81 5.87
N GLN A 284 -7.54 1.44 4.85
CA GLN A 284 -8.94 1.88 4.89
C GLN A 284 -9.92 0.70 4.97
N VAL A 285 -9.64 -0.40 4.24
CA VAL A 285 -10.45 -1.64 4.31
C VAL A 285 -10.38 -2.28 5.71
N LEU A 286 -9.22 -2.25 6.37
CA LEU A 286 -9.07 -2.80 7.72
C LEU A 286 -9.68 -1.87 8.80
N PHE A 287 -9.58 -0.55 8.62
CA PHE A 287 -10.27 0.43 9.47
C PHE A 287 -11.80 0.23 9.42
N TYR A 288 -12.36 0.10 8.21
CA TYR A 288 -13.77 -0.25 8.01
C TYR A 288 -14.15 -1.58 8.65
N PHE A 289 -13.27 -2.60 8.57
CA PHE A 289 -13.50 -3.90 9.21
C PHE A 289 -13.62 -3.79 10.74
N PHE A 290 -12.87 -2.91 11.41
CA PHE A 290 -12.98 -2.74 12.86
C PHE A 290 -14.35 -2.21 13.29
N HIS A 291 -14.95 -1.27 12.54
CA HIS A 291 -16.33 -0.84 12.78
C HIS A 291 -17.34 -1.93 12.42
N TRP A 292 -17.19 -2.56 11.24
CA TRP A 292 -18.07 -3.63 10.80
C TRP A 292 -18.13 -4.79 11.80
N VAL A 293 -16.98 -5.21 12.36
CA VAL A 293 -16.93 -6.36 13.27
C VAL A 293 -17.52 -6.06 14.64
N ALA A 294 -17.34 -4.83 15.15
CA ALA A 294 -17.99 -4.39 16.38
C ALA A 294 -19.53 -4.26 16.21
N SER A 295 -19.97 -3.71 15.08
CA SER A 295 -21.37 -3.34 14.82
C SER A 295 -22.37 -4.52 14.88
N GLU A 296 -23.52 -4.26 15.50
CA GLU A 296 -24.70 -5.13 15.50
C GLU A 296 -25.24 -5.43 14.10
N SER A 297 -25.15 -4.44 13.19
CA SER A 297 -25.57 -4.58 11.79
C SER A 297 -24.58 -5.38 10.93
N GLY A 298 -23.33 -5.50 11.38
CA GLY A 298 -22.25 -6.21 10.69
C GLY A 298 -21.93 -7.55 11.36
N GLY A 299 -20.74 -7.63 11.95
CA GLY A 299 -20.14 -8.85 12.48
C GLY A 299 -20.61 -9.30 13.86
N ARG A 300 -21.32 -8.45 14.64
CA ARG A 300 -21.78 -8.76 16.02
C ARG A 300 -20.66 -9.34 16.90
N GLY A 301 -19.50 -8.71 16.87
CA GLY A 301 -18.35 -9.05 17.70
C GLY A 301 -18.41 -8.42 19.09
N GLY A 302 -19.04 -7.25 19.22
CA GLY A 302 -18.92 -6.33 20.35
C GLY A 302 -17.70 -5.40 20.22
N ASP A 303 -17.74 -4.22 20.86
CA ASP A 303 -16.62 -3.26 20.85
C ASP A 303 -15.29 -3.87 21.35
N ASP A 304 -15.36 -4.85 22.26
CA ASP A 304 -14.21 -5.53 22.84
C ASP A 304 -13.63 -6.65 21.94
N TRP A 305 -14.25 -6.93 20.77
CA TRP A 305 -13.78 -7.97 19.85
C TRP A 305 -12.36 -7.71 19.36
N VAL A 306 -12.06 -6.45 18.99
CA VAL A 306 -10.73 -6.08 18.51
C VAL A 306 -9.71 -6.22 19.64
N ASP A 307 -10.05 -5.83 20.87
CA ASP A 307 -9.16 -6.06 22.01
C ASP A 307 -8.91 -7.56 22.22
N ARG A 308 -9.96 -8.38 22.24
CA ARG A 308 -9.82 -9.84 22.45
C ARG A 308 -8.91 -10.51 21.42
N HIS A 309 -9.06 -10.17 20.14
CA HIS A 309 -8.48 -10.96 19.04
C HIS A 309 -7.26 -10.35 18.34
N VAL A 310 -7.01 -9.03 18.44
CA VAL A 310 -5.95 -8.33 17.70
C VAL A 310 -4.84 -7.85 18.63
N GLU A 311 -3.59 -8.23 18.31
CA GLU A 311 -2.39 -7.75 19.02
C GLU A 311 -2.00 -6.37 18.49
N ALA A 312 -1.90 -6.27 17.16
CA ALA A 312 -1.44 -5.08 16.50
C ALA A 312 -1.97 -4.95 15.07
N TRP A 313 -2.11 -3.70 14.65
CA TRP A 313 -2.26 -3.30 13.26
C TRP A 313 -0.95 -2.65 12.78
N ILE A 314 -0.33 -3.22 11.75
CA ILE A 314 0.79 -2.60 11.02
C ILE A 314 0.21 -1.96 9.76
N ASN A 315 0.21 -0.63 9.69
CA ASN A 315 -0.32 0.13 8.56
C ASN A 315 0.83 0.63 7.67
N VAL A 316 1.03 0.00 6.51
CA VAL A 316 2.12 0.31 5.58
C VAL A 316 1.63 1.24 4.46
N SER A 317 2.12 2.48 4.42
CA SER A 317 1.71 3.53 3.45
C SER A 317 0.19 3.65 3.28
N GLY A 318 -0.57 3.52 4.38
CA GLY A 318 -2.04 3.58 4.34
C GLY A 318 -2.54 4.98 3.97
N CYS A 319 -3.36 5.08 2.92
CA CYS A 319 -3.97 6.32 2.44
C CYS A 319 -5.17 6.74 3.30
N MET A 320 -4.92 7.02 4.59
CA MET A 320 -5.98 7.22 5.58
C MET A 320 -6.89 8.42 5.29
N LEU A 321 -6.41 9.42 4.54
CA LEU A 321 -7.21 10.57 4.08
C LEU A 321 -7.40 10.59 2.55
N GLY A 322 -7.22 9.44 1.88
CA GLY A 322 -7.26 9.33 0.41
C GLY A 322 -5.99 9.84 -0.29
N ALA A 323 -6.05 10.06 -1.60
CA ALA A 323 -4.96 10.59 -2.41
C ALA A 323 -5.50 11.48 -3.54
N VAL A 324 -4.88 12.64 -3.79
CA VAL A 324 -5.38 13.59 -4.81
C VAL A 324 -5.33 13.06 -6.25
N LYS A 325 -4.48 12.05 -6.48
CA LYS A 325 -4.38 11.26 -7.73
C LYS A 325 -5.64 10.46 -8.05
N ASP A 326 -6.40 10.04 -7.04
CA ASP A 326 -7.62 9.27 -7.26
C ASP A 326 -8.68 10.12 -7.97
N LEU A 327 -8.79 11.39 -7.56
CA LEU A 327 -9.68 12.37 -8.19
C LEU A 327 -9.39 12.49 -9.69
N THR A 328 -8.13 12.63 -10.11
CA THR A 328 -7.77 12.80 -11.52
C THR A 328 -7.99 11.52 -12.34
N ALA A 329 -7.81 10.35 -11.72
CA ALA A 329 -8.11 9.06 -12.32
C ALA A 329 -9.61 8.93 -12.63
N VAL A 330 -10.50 9.20 -11.68
CA VAL A 330 -11.97 9.11 -11.92
C VAL A 330 -12.53 10.28 -12.75
N LEU A 331 -11.95 11.48 -12.65
CA LEU A 331 -12.40 12.67 -13.37
C LEU A 331 -11.99 12.67 -14.85
N SER A 332 -10.82 12.12 -15.17
CA SER A 332 -10.20 12.27 -16.50
C SER A 332 -9.47 11.03 -17.05
N GLY A 333 -9.35 9.94 -16.27
CA GLY A 333 -8.68 8.72 -16.71
C GLY A 333 -7.15 8.87 -16.82
N GLU A 334 -6.56 9.80 -16.08
CA GLU A 334 -5.14 10.15 -16.12
C GLU A 334 -4.44 9.72 -14.82
N MET A 335 -3.26 9.09 -14.94
CA MET A 335 -2.54 8.44 -13.83
C MET A 335 -1.02 8.63 -13.99
N ARG A 336 -0.48 9.81 -13.71
CA ARG A 336 0.89 10.16 -14.14
C ARG A 336 2.02 9.70 -13.21
N ASP A 337 1.91 8.46 -12.68
CA ASP A 337 3.06 7.74 -12.09
C ASP A 337 3.24 6.35 -12.72
N THR A 338 3.93 6.32 -13.86
CA THR A 338 4.39 5.08 -14.54
C THR A 338 5.87 5.12 -14.92
N ALA A 339 6.62 6.09 -14.36
CA ALA A 339 8.09 6.10 -14.43
C ALA A 339 8.74 4.95 -13.63
N GLN A 340 8.03 4.42 -12.61
CA GLN A 340 8.52 3.34 -11.73
C GLN A 340 7.50 2.23 -11.45
N LEU A 341 6.19 2.49 -11.59
CA LEU A 341 5.18 1.43 -11.78
C LEU A 341 5.38 0.78 -13.16
N ASN A 342 6.29 -0.20 -13.22
CA ASN A 342 6.94 -0.77 -14.41
C ASN A 342 6.04 -0.91 -15.67
N ALA A 343 6.01 0.16 -16.48
CA ALA A 343 5.94 0.27 -17.95
C ALA A 343 5.06 -0.68 -18.80
N PHE A 344 4.19 -1.49 -18.20
CA PHE A 344 3.55 -2.61 -18.91
C PHE A 344 2.06 -2.78 -18.60
N ALA A 345 1.68 -2.83 -17.32
CA ALA A 345 0.29 -3.01 -16.92
C ALA A 345 -0.55 -1.74 -17.18
N VAL A 346 -0.16 -0.63 -16.55
CA VAL A 346 -0.79 0.68 -16.78
C VAL A 346 -0.54 1.16 -18.21
N TYR A 347 0.66 0.94 -18.76
CA TYR A 347 0.96 1.18 -20.18
C TYR A 347 0.02 0.43 -21.13
N GLY A 348 -0.38 -0.80 -20.80
CA GLY A 348 -1.41 -1.55 -21.52
C GLY A 348 -2.75 -0.82 -21.50
N LEU A 349 -3.22 -0.41 -20.33
CA LEU A 349 -4.46 0.37 -20.19
C LEU A 349 -4.37 1.71 -20.93
N GLU A 350 -3.25 2.43 -20.82
CA GLU A 350 -3.03 3.73 -21.46
C GLU A 350 -2.97 3.66 -22.98
N LYS A 351 -2.46 2.55 -23.53
CA LYS A 351 -2.24 2.32 -24.96
C LYS A 351 -3.41 1.66 -25.67
N PHE A 352 -4.25 0.92 -24.95
CA PHE A 352 -5.41 0.21 -25.53
C PHE A 352 -6.77 0.83 -25.15
N LEU A 353 -6.87 1.62 -24.08
CA LEU A 353 -8.08 2.37 -23.69
C LEU A 353 -7.87 3.88 -23.81
N SER A 354 -8.86 4.62 -24.31
CA SER A 354 -8.83 6.09 -24.31
C SER A 354 -8.94 6.68 -22.89
N LYS A 355 -8.69 7.99 -22.73
CA LYS A 355 -8.84 8.69 -21.43
C LYS A 355 -10.27 8.54 -20.88
N ASP A 356 -11.29 8.74 -21.70
CA ASP A 356 -12.70 8.56 -21.31
C ASP A 356 -13.06 7.10 -21.01
N GLU A 357 -12.50 6.13 -21.74
CA GLU A 357 -12.71 4.72 -21.41
C GLU A 357 -12.13 4.34 -20.06
N ARG A 358 -10.99 4.93 -19.66
CA ARG A 358 -10.38 4.73 -18.34
C ARG A 358 -11.14 5.46 -17.23
N ALA A 359 -11.55 6.71 -17.45
CA ALA A 359 -12.43 7.42 -16.51
C ALA A 359 -13.74 6.65 -16.26
N GLN A 360 -14.36 6.12 -17.31
CA GLN A 360 -15.53 5.25 -17.20
C GLN A 360 -15.22 3.94 -16.46
N LEU A 361 -14.06 3.32 -16.74
CA LEU A 361 -13.62 2.09 -16.07
C LEU A 361 -13.46 2.27 -14.56
N PHE A 362 -12.75 3.32 -14.13
CA PHE A 362 -12.48 3.57 -12.71
C PHE A 362 -13.74 4.03 -11.95
N ARG A 363 -14.61 4.84 -12.56
CA ARG A 363 -15.92 5.16 -11.98
C ARG A 363 -16.81 3.92 -11.83
N ALA A 364 -16.69 2.93 -12.72
CA ALA A 364 -17.32 1.62 -12.59
C ALA A 364 -16.58 0.63 -11.64
N MET A 365 -15.73 1.17 -10.75
CA MET A 365 -15.04 0.46 -9.67
C MET A 365 -15.12 1.30 -8.40
N PRO A 366 -16.28 1.43 -7.73
CA PRO A 366 -16.44 2.30 -6.56
C PRO A 366 -15.44 2.02 -5.42
N GLY A 367 -14.86 0.82 -5.34
CA GLY A 367 -13.74 0.52 -4.44
C GLY A 367 -12.51 1.42 -4.63
N ILE A 368 -12.23 1.89 -5.86
CA ILE A 368 -11.17 2.88 -6.13
C ILE A 368 -11.52 4.21 -5.45
N SER A 369 -12.74 4.71 -5.64
CA SER A 369 -13.23 5.97 -5.08
C SER A 369 -13.40 5.99 -3.55
N SER A 370 -13.00 4.93 -2.86
CA SER A 370 -12.73 4.93 -1.42
C SER A 370 -11.49 5.78 -1.06
N MET A 371 -10.59 6.00 -2.02
CA MET A 371 -9.34 6.76 -1.88
C MET A 371 -9.50 8.23 -2.29
N LEU A 372 -10.72 8.72 -2.55
CA LEU A 372 -10.95 10.15 -2.82
C LEU A 372 -10.55 11.00 -1.59
N PRO A 373 -10.00 12.22 -1.79
CA PRO A 373 -9.52 13.05 -0.68
C PRO A 373 -10.57 13.34 0.41
N ILE A 374 -10.19 13.06 1.66
CA ILE A 374 -11.02 13.23 2.86
C ILE A 374 -10.63 14.52 3.59
N GLY A 375 -11.61 15.22 4.15
CA GLY A 375 -11.44 16.39 5.02
C GLY A 375 -11.36 17.75 4.30
N GLY A 376 -11.53 17.78 2.98
CA GLY A 376 -11.71 19.00 2.18
C GLY A 376 -10.65 20.08 2.43
N ASP A 377 -11.06 21.35 2.37
CA ASP A 377 -10.17 22.50 2.52
C ASP A 377 -9.54 22.64 3.93
N ALA A 378 -10.10 21.95 4.94
CA ALA A 378 -9.55 21.94 6.30
C ALA A 378 -8.28 21.06 6.42
N VAL A 379 -8.19 19.98 5.64
CA VAL A 379 -7.03 19.09 5.57
C VAL A 379 -6.08 19.47 4.45
N TRP A 380 -6.61 19.82 3.27
CA TRP A 380 -5.80 19.96 2.05
C TRP A 380 -5.50 21.42 1.68
N GLY A 381 -6.04 22.38 2.42
CA GLY A 381 -5.90 23.81 2.17
C GLY A 381 -6.92 24.37 1.17
N ASN A 382 -6.87 25.69 1.00
CA ASN A 382 -7.72 26.45 0.09
C ASN A 382 -6.89 27.28 -0.91
N SER A 383 -7.52 28.17 -1.66
CA SER A 383 -6.87 29.01 -2.68
C SER A 383 -5.79 29.99 -2.18
N THR A 384 -5.52 30.05 -0.87
CA THR A 384 -4.55 30.97 -0.25
C THR A 384 -3.54 30.31 0.69
N TRP A 385 -3.77 29.09 1.15
CA TRP A 385 -2.87 28.35 2.05
C TRP A 385 -3.17 26.84 2.02
N ALA A 386 -2.16 26.03 2.33
CA ALA A 386 -2.28 24.62 2.70
C ALA A 386 -1.29 24.25 3.82
N PRO A 387 -1.45 23.12 4.52
CA PRO A 387 -0.54 22.75 5.60
C PRO A 387 0.90 22.47 5.15
N ASP A 388 1.04 21.87 3.97
CA ASP A 388 2.30 21.48 3.32
C ASP A 388 2.92 22.59 2.45
N ASP A 389 2.37 23.81 2.48
CA ASP A 389 2.91 24.97 1.78
C ASP A 389 4.32 25.34 2.25
N GLN A 390 5.23 25.51 1.29
CA GLN A 390 6.64 25.82 1.49
C GLN A 390 6.93 27.32 1.52
N ALA A 391 7.97 27.70 2.26
CA ALA A 391 8.36 29.10 2.41
C ALA A 391 8.93 29.67 1.10
N GLY A 392 8.19 30.59 0.46
CA GLY A 392 8.63 31.30 -0.74
C GLY A 392 8.19 30.69 -2.07
N GLN A 393 7.27 29.72 -2.06
CA GLN A 393 6.62 29.21 -3.27
C GLN A 393 5.70 30.27 -3.93
N ASP A 394 5.57 30.22 -5.26
CA ASP A 394 4.72 31.16 -6.03
C ASP A 394 3.21 30.82 -5.96
N LEU A 395 2.84 29.59 -5.61
CA LEU A 395 1.47 29.07 -5.62
C LEU A 395 1.23 28.15 -4.42
N SER A 396 0.04 28.22 -3.81
CA SER A 396 -0.37 27.31 -2.72
C SER A 396 -0.80 25.94 -3.24
N TYR A 397 -0.42 24.88 -2.54
CA TYR A 397 -0.86 23.51 -2.80
C TYR A 397 -2.36 23.31 -2.53
N GLY A 398 -3.04 24.24 -1.84
CA GLY A 398 -4.50 24.18 -1.64
C GLY A 398 -5.32 24.37 -2.92
N SER A 399 -4.67 24.74 -4.03
CA SER A 399 -5.26 24.85 -5.37
C SER A 399 -5.06 23.53 -6.16
N LEU A 400 -5.98 22.57 -6.00
CA LEU A 400 -5.87 21.22 -6.59
C LEU A 400 -6.03 21.22 -8.12
N LEU A 401 -7.11 21.81 -8.66
CA LEU A 401 -7.34 21.87 -10.11
C LEU A 401 -7.18 23.30 -10.61
N ASN A 402 -6.16 23.51 -11.46
CA ASN A 402 -5.73 24.83 -11.93
C ASN A 402 -6.09 25.00 -13.41
N PHE A 403 -6.60 26.17 -13.80
CA PHE A 403 -7.07 26.44 -15.17
C PHE A 403 -6.39 27.67 -15.75
N ARG A 404 -6.13 27.65 -17.06
CA ARG A 404 -5.45 28.73 -17.79
C ARG A 404 -6.47 29.70 -18.36
N SER A 405 -6.50 30.93 -17.85
CA SER A 405 -7.43 31.98 -18.27
C SER A 405 -7.37 32.23 -19.78
N GLY A 406 -8.53 32.23 -20.45
CA GLY A 406 -8.66 32.53 -21.88
C GLY A 406 -8.70 31.32 -22.83
N MET A 407 -8.78 30.09 -22.32
CA MET A 407 -8.86 28.86 -23.13
C MET A 407 -10.22 28.15 -23.06
N ASN A 408 -11.12 28.52 -23.98
CA ASN A 408 -12.42 27.89 -24.26
C ASN A 408 -13.48 27.93 -23.13
N TRP A 409 -14.68 27.42 -23.44
CA TRP A 409 -15.90 27.53 -22.62
C TRP A 409 -16.18 26.32 -21.71
N THR A 410 -15.33 25.28 -21.69
CA THR A 410 -15.58 24.03 -20.92
C THR A 410 -14.76 23.91 -19.62
N THR A 411 -13.79 24.80 -19.42
CA THR A 411 -13.00 24.90 -18.19
C THR A 411 -13.65 25.89 -17.23
N PRO A 412 -13.61 25.67 -15.91
CA PRO A 412 -13.98 26.67 -14.91
C PRO A 412 -13.13 27.96 -15.02
N ASP A 413 -13.76 29.12 -14.81
CA ASP A 413 -13.08 30.43 -14.77
C ASP A 413 -12.14 30.62 -13.57
N ARG A 414 -12.19 29.71 -12.58
CA ARG A 414 -11.41 29.75 -11.34
C ARG A 414 -10.76 28.40 -11.07
N ASN A 415 -9.58 28.42 -10.44
CA ASN A 415 -8.99 27.23 -9.85
C ASN A 415 -9.90 26.67 -8.73
N LEU A 416 -9.81 25.36 -8.48
CA LEU A 416 -10.64 24.65 -7.52
C LEU A 416 -9.77 24.03 -6.42
N THR A 417 -10.18 24.26 -5.18
CA THR A 417 -9.67 23.58 -3.98
C THR A 417 -10.13 22.12 -3.95
N VAL A 418 -9.71 21.33 -2.97
CA VAL A 418 -10.12 19.92 -2.89
C VAL A 418 -11.64 19.78 -2.74
N GLU A 419 -12.27 20.61 -1.91
CA GLU A 419 -13.73 20.62 -1.76
C GLU A 419 -14.43 21.03 -3.07
N SER A 420 -14.00 22.13 -3.69
CA SER A 420 -14.55 22.61 -4.96
C SER A 420 -14.32 21.65 -6.13
N ALA A 421 -13.25 20.84 -6.09
CA ALA A 421 -12.91 19.85 -7.11
C ALA A 421 -13.74 18.56 -6.94
N MET A 422 -14.06 18.16 -5.71
CA MET A 422 -15.02 17.10 -5.42
C MET A 422 -16.44 17.51 -5.85
N GLU A 423 -16.87 18.75 -5.60
CA GLU A 423 -18.12 19.29 -6.16
C GLU A 423 -18.12 19.23 -7.69
N TYR A 424 -17.04 19.66 -8.35
CA TYR A 424 -16.93 19.61 -9.81
C TYR A 424 -17.00 18.18 -10.35
N LEU A 425 -16.33 17.22 -9.71
CA LEU A 425 -16.43 15.79 -10.05
C LEU A 425 -17.89 15.33 -10.00
N PHE A 426 -18.61 15.53 -8.89
CA PHE A 426 -20.00 15.09 -8.81
C PHE A 426 -20.90 15.83 -9.81
N ASN A 427 -20.72 17.13 -10.02
CA ASN A 427 -21.51 17.91 -10.97
C ASN A 427 -21.23 17.59 -12.46
N THR A 428 -20.14 16.88 -12.77
CA THR A 428 -19.76 16.52 -14.15
C THR A 428 -19.77 15.01 -14.44
N THR A 429 -20.18 14.18 -13.48
CA THR A 429 -20.23 12.72 -13.62
C THR A 429 -21.65 12.17 -13.55
N GLU A 430 -21.84 11.00 -14.16
CA GLU A 430 -23.12 10.32 -14.25
C GLU A 430 -23.74 10.03 -12.86
N GLU A 431 -25.06 10.15 -12.77
CA GLU A 431 -25.82 9.99 -11.51
C GLU A 431 -25.53 8.66 -10.80
N TRP A 432 -25.39 7.56 -11.56
CA TRP A 432 -25.07 6.24 -11.01
C TRP A 432 -23.74 6.23 -10.24
N TYR A 433 -22.70 6.91 -10.75
CA TYR A 433 -21.41 7.02 -10.07
C TYR A 433 -21.52 7.88 -8.80
N GLN A 434 -22.19 9.03 -8.91
CA GLN A 434 -22.44 9.89 -7.75
C GLN A 434 -23.17 9.11 -6.63
N ASN A 435 -24.17 8.31 -6.99
CA ASN A 435 -24.95 7.51 -6.06
C ASN A 435 -24.09 6.44 -5.37
N HIS A 436 -23.22 5.72 -6.10
CA HIS A 436 -22.30 4.76 -5.46
C HIS A 436 -21.38 5.42 -4.44
N VAL A 437 -20.74 6.54 -4.78
CA VAL A 437 -19.82 7.23 -3.86
C VAL A 437 -20.58 7.78 -2.64
N LYS A 438 -21.67 8.53 -2.86
CA LYS A 438 -22.45 9.18 -1.78
C LYS A 438 -23.19 8.19 -0.86
N ASN A 439 -23.45 6.96 -1.33
CA ASN A 439 -24.07 5.90 -0.54
C ASN A 439 -23.06 4.92 0.09
N SER A 440 -21.77 5.00 -0.25
CA SER A 440 -20.72 4.10 0.27
C SER A 440 -19.72 4.79 1.20
N TYR A 441 -19.42 6.07 0.97
CA TYR A 441 -18.30 6.77 1.60
C TYR A 441 -18.67 8.18 2.06
N SER A 442 -17.77 8.75 2.86
CA SER A 442 -17.86 10.10 3.38
C SER A 442 -16.48 10.75 3.41
N HIS A 443 -16.46 12.08 3.28
CA HIS A 443 -15.24 12.88 3.13
C HIS A 443 -15.25 14.08 4.10
N GLY A 444 -16.16 14.07 5.08
CA GLY A 444 -16.37 15.15 6.05
C GLY A 444 -15.44 15.05 7.26
N ILE A 445 -15.78 15.83 8.30
CA ILE A 445 -15.08 15.89 9.58
C ILE A 445 -16.14 15.94 10.68
N ALA A 446 -15.99 15.11 11.71
CA ALA A 446 -16.74 15.21 12.95
C ALA A 446 -16.01 16.12 13.93
N HIS A 447 -16.78 16.98 14.59
CA HIS A 447 -16.34 18.10 15.40
C HIS A 447 -16.64 17.96 16.89
N THR A 448 -17.32 16.90 17.33
CA THR A 448 -17.50 16.54 18.75
C THR A 448 -17.57 15.02 18.94
N GLN A 449 -17.43 14.52 20.18
CA GLN A 449 -17.64 13.11 20.53
C GLN A 449 -19.05 12.60 20.16
N GLU A 450 -20.11 13.39 20.29
CA GLU A 450 -21.48 12.96 19.97
C GLU A 450 -21.67 12.67 18.48
N GLU A 451 -20.97 13.40 17.61
CA GLU A 451 -20.96 13.14 16.17
C GLU A 451 -20.24 11.83 15.84
N ILE A 452 -19.11 11.54 16.51
CA ILE A 452 -18.43 10.23 16.43
C ILE A 452 -19.39 9.10 16.83
N ASP A 453 -20.00 9.21 18.02
CA ASP A 453 -20.87 8.18 18.58
C ASP A 453 -22.13 7.95 17.73
N ALA A 454 -22.57 8.97 16.97
CA ALA A 454 -23.60 8.82 15.94
C ALA A 454 -23.06 8.12 14.67
N ASN A 455 -21.91 8.55 14.17
CA ASN A 455 -21.27 8.05 12.95
C ASN A 455 -20.85 6.57 13.05
N GLU A 456 -20.52 6.06 14.24
CA GLU A 456 -20.30 4.61 14.48
C GLU A 456 -21.49 3.73 14.01
N LYS A 457 -22.70 4.31 13.86
CA LYS A 457 -23.92 3.61 13.41
C LYS A 457 -24.16 3.70 11.90
N ASP A 458 -23.36 4.46 11.15
CA ASP A 458 -23.52 4.68 9.70
C ASP A 458 -22.34 4.05 8.92
N PRO A 459 -22.56 2.95 8.17
CA PRO A 459 -21.50 2.30 7.39
C PRO A 459 -20.78 3.20 6.38
N ARG A 460 -21.35 4.35 5.99
CA ARG A 460 -20.69 5.33 5.10
C ARG A 460 -19.57 6.11 5.79
N LYS A 461 -19.57 6.11 7.13
CA LYS A 461 -18.62 6.82 7.99
C LYS A 461 -17.42 5.95 8.37
N TRP A 462 -17.59 4.63 8.44
CA TRP A 462 -16.57 3.65 8.88
C TRP A 462 -15.26 3.64 8.05
N ILE A 463 -15.18 4.33 6.91
CA ILE A 463 -13.93 4.53 6.18
C ILE A 463 -13.13 5.76 6.67
N ASN A 464 -13.82 6.76 7.23
CA ASN A 464 -13.32 8.11 7.40
C ASN A 464 -12.79 8.32 8.84
N PRO A 465 -11.46 8.35 9.06
CA PRO A 465 -10.88 8.47 10.39
C PRO A 465 -10.96 9.89 10.97
N LEU A 466 -11.57 10.84 10.25
CA LEU A 466 -11.98 12.16 10.76
C LEU A 466 -13.46 12.20 11.17
N GLU A 467 -14.23 11.12 10.94
CA GLU A 467 -15.64 11.00 11.31
C GLU A 467 -15.98 9.80 12.21
N THR A 468 -15.08 8.82 12.36
CA THR A 468 -15.23 7.69 13.29
C THR A 468 -13.98 7.48 14.16
N ARG A 469 -14.10 6.69 15.24
CA ARG A 469 -13.01 6.45 16.20
C ARG A 469 -12.25 5.15 15.94
N LEU A 470 -11.03 5.05 16.47
CA LEU A 470 -10.37 3.77 16.67
C LEU A 470 -11.24 2.81 17.54
N PRO A 471 -11.11 1.48 17.35
CA PRO A 471 -11.83 0.49 18.15
C PRO A 471 -11.46 0.60 19.64
N LEU A 472 -12.35 0.13 20.53
CA LEU A 472 -12.16 0.19 21.99
C LEU A 472 -11.19 -0.89 22.50
N ALA A 473 -9.96 -0.86 21.99
CA ALA A 473 -8.94 -1.89 22.15
C ALA A 473 -7.66 -1.37 22.82
N PRO A 474 -7.68 -1.03 24.12
CA PRO A 474 -6.53 -0.48 24.85
C PRO A 474 -5.31 -1.42 24.88
N ASN A 475 -5.49 -2.73 24.64
CA ASN A 475 -4.38 -3.68 24.53
C ASN A 475 -3.86 -3.87 23.09
N MET A 476 -4.48 -3.25 22.07
CA MET A 476 -3.98 -3.24 20.69
C MET A 476 -2.86 -2.18 20.54
N LYS A 477 -1.99 -2.38 19.55
CA LYS A 477 -0.96 -1.41 19.13
C LYS A 477 -1.12 -1.08 17.65
N ILE A 478 -0.85 0.15 17.25
CA ILE A 478 -0.84 0.57 15.85
C ILE A 478 0.60 0.96 15.48
N TYR A 479 1.11 0.41 14.39
CA TYR A 479 2.43 0.77 13.85
C TYR A 479 2.23 1.38 12.46
N CYS A 480 2.47 2.68 12.32
CA CYS A 480 2.37 3.37 11.03
C CYS A 480 3.75 3.46 10.39
N PHE A 481 3.93 2.76 9.27
CA PHE A 481 5.19 2.70 8.52
C PHE A 481 4.96 3.25 7.11
N TYR A 482 5.61 4.34 6.71
CA TYR A 482 5.39 4.94 5.39
C TYR A 482 6.63 5.62 4.83
N GLY A 483 6.64 5.76 3.50
CA GLY A 483 7.72 6.42 2.77
C GLY A 483 7.66 7.94 2.87
N VAL A 484 8.83 8.58 2.89
CA VAL A 484 8.97 10.04 2.90
C VAL A 484 10.10 10.48 1.96
N GLY A 485 10.04 11.74 1.51
CA GLY A 485 11.07 12.34 0.65
C GLY A 485 10.99 11.97 -0.84
N LYS A 486 9.91 11.32 -1.31
CA LYS A 486 9.66 11.12 -2.74
C LYS A 486 8.67 12.17 -3.27
N PRO A 487 8.99 12.86 -4.39
CA PRO A 487 8.03 13.75 -5.07
C PRO A 487 6.74 13.02 -5.41
N THR A 488 5.61 13.62 -5.04
CA THR A 488 4.27 13.03 -5.12
C THR A 488 3.28 14.05 -5.67
N GLU A 489 2.38 13.64 -6.55
CA GLU A 489 1.41 14.56 -7.17
C GLU A 489 0.54 15.27 -6.12
N ARG A 490 0.46 16.60 -6.18
CA ARG A 490 -0.23 17.43 -5.18
C ARG A 490 -1.24 18.43 -5.76
N GLY A 491 -1.07 18.79 -7.03
CA GLY A 491 -1.94 19.69 -7.80
C GLY A 491 -1.80 19.44 -9.30
N TYR A 492 -2.75 19.95 -10.09
CA TYR A 492 -2.82 19.69 -11.53
C TYR A 492 -3.25 20.92 -12.32
N TYR A 493 -2.79 21.03 -13.56
CA TYR A 493 -3.24 22.00 -14.55
C TYR A 493 -4.11 21.31 -15.60
N TYR A 494 -5.29 21.86 -15.84
CA TYR A 494 -6.29 21.30 -16.74
C TYR A 494 -6.67 22.29 -17.85
N ARG A 495 -7.06 21.72 -19.00
CA ARG A 495 -7.54 22.42 -20.20
C ARG A 495 -8.73 21.68 -20.81
N SER A 496 -9.47 22.32 -21.71
CA SER A 496 -10.39 21.61 -22.61
C SER A 496 -9.64 20.55 -23.43
N PRO A 497 -10.25 19.40 -23.76
CA PRO A 497 -9.68 18.45 -24.69
C PRO A 497 -9.45 19.07 -26.08
N GLU A 498 -8.43 18.58 -26.79
CA GLU A 498 -8.09 19.06 -28.14
C GLU A 498 -9.17 18.71 -29.18
N MET A 499 -9.88 17.60 -28.97
CA MET A 499 -10.93 17.09 -29.84
C MET A 499 -12.21 16.78 -29.04
N PRO A 500 -12.98 17.79 -28.58
CA PRO A 500 -14.17 17.56 -27.75
C PRO A 500 -15.26 16.71 -28.43
N ALA A 501 -15.30 16.70 -29.76
CA ALA A 501 -16.22 15.85 -30.53
C ALA A 501 -15.83 14.35 -30.55
N LEU A 502 -14.71 13.96 -29.94
CA LEU A 502 -14.20 12.58 -29.90
C LEU A 502 -14.05 12.02 -28.47
N THR A 503 -14.50 12.73 -27.43
CA THR A 503 -14.39 12.28 -26.04
C THR A 503 -15.52 12.84 -25.17
N ASN A 504 -15.92 12.11 -24.14
CA ASN A 504 -16.95 12.53 -23.19
C ASN A 504 -16.39 13.31 -21.98
N LEU A 505 -15.09 13.63 -21.98
CA LEU A 505 -14.45 14.40 -20.91
C LEU A 505 -14.63 15.91 -21.13
N ASN A 506 -14.98 16.65 -20.06
CA ASN A 506 -15.08 18.11 -20.11
C ASN A 506 -13.70 18.80 -20.10
N ILE A 507 -12.72 18.17 -19.42
CA ILE A 507 -11.36 18.66 -19.19
C ILE A 507 -10.34 17.51 -19.21
N THR A 508 -9.07 17.83 -19.49
CA THR A 508 -7.92 16.92 -19.47
C THR A 508 -6.66 17.68 -19.02
N ILE A 509 -5.66 16.99 -18.47
CA ILE A 509 -4.43 17.61 -17.97
C ILE A 509 -3.69 18.32 -19.13
N ASP A 510 -3.24 19.55 -18.88
CA ASP A 510 -2.40 20.32 -19.81
C ASP A 510 -0.95 19.79 -19.78
N THR A 511 -0.76 18.60 -20.32
CA THR A 511 0.54 17.92 -20.44
C THR A 511 1.57 18.68 -21.30
N ALA A 512 1.17 19.76 -21.97
CA ALA A 512 2.07 20.68 -22.67
C ALA A 512 2.55 21.85 -21.78
N PHE A 513 1.99 22.01 -20.57
CA PHE A 513 2.40 23.03 -19.61
C PHE A 513 3.55 22.51 -18.74
N THR A 514 4.67 23.23 -18.71
CA THR A 514 5.82 22.94 -17.85
C THR A 514 6.51 24.26 -17.53
N GLN A 515 6.48 24.67 -16.26
CA GLN A 515 6.96 25.98 -15.80
C GLN A 515 7.19 25.95 -14.29
N GLY A 516 8.36 26.41 -13.83
CA GLY A 516 8.74 26.31 -12.42
C GLY A 516 8.74 24.86 -11.96
N ASP A 517 8.13 24.60 -10.81
CA ASP A 517 7.97 23.25 -10.22
C ASP A 517 6.79 22.45 -10.82
N VAL A 518 6.14 22.98 -11.87
CA VAL A 518 5.09 22.28 -12.63
C VAL A 518 5.71 21.53 -13.81
N ASP A 519 5.55 20.22 -13.82
CA ASP A 519 6.07 19.31 -14.85
C ASP A 519 4.90 18.61 -15.59
N HIS A 520 4.83 18.73 -16.92
CA HIS A 520 3.76 18.23 -17.80
C HIS A 520 2.34 18.34 -17.18
N GLY A 521 1.99 19.52 -16.67
CA GLY A 521 0.67 19.81 -16.09
C GLY A 521 0.45 19.27 -14.67
N VAL A 522 1.48 18.78 -13.98
CA VAL A 522 1.39 18.24 -12.61
C VAL A 522 2.30 19.04 -11.67
N VAL A 523 1.75 19.40 -10.50
CA VAL A 523 2.45 20.05 -9.39
C VAL A 523 2.86 18.97 -8.39
N MET A 524 4.13 18.93 -8.01
CA MET A 524 4.65 17.95 -7.05
C MET A 524 4.76 18.55 -5.63
N GLY A 525 4.44 17.73 -4.64
CA GLY A 525 4.68 17.95 -3.21
C GLY A 525 5.29 16.70 -2.56
N GLU A 526 5.17 16.56 -1.24
CA GLU A 526 5.83 15.48 -0.47
C GLU A 526 4.94 14.23 -0.27
N GLY A 527 5.58 13.06 -0.23
CA GLY A 527 4.93 11.77 0.04
C GLY A 527 5.84 10.57 -0.26
N ASP A 528 5.21 9.45 -0.62
CA ASP A 528 5.88 8.19 -1.01
C ASP A 528 5.84 7.91 -2.53
N GLY A 529 5.48 8.89 -3.35
CA GLY A 529 5.35 8.76 -4.80
C GLY A 529 3.99 8.26 -5.28
N THR A 530 2.98 8.16 -4.40
CA THR A 530 1.57 7.96 -4.79
C THR A 530 0.61 8.57 -3.76
N VAL A 531 0.94 8.53 -2.46
CA VAL A 531 0.11 9.11 -1.39
C VAL A 531 0.86 10.27 -0.73
N ASN A 532 0.19 11.41 -0.61
CA ASN A 532 0.76 12.62 0.00
C ASN A 532 1.05 12.41 1.49
N LEU A 533 2.12 13.04 1.98
CA LEU A 533 2.59 12.92 3.36
C LEU A 533 1.52 13.26 4.41
N ILE A 534 0.63 14.22 4.13
CA ILE A 534 -0.52 14.53 4.99
C ILE A 534 -1.44 13.31 5.16
N SER A 535 -1.70 12.53 4.12
CA SER A 535 -2.64 11.40 4.17
C SER A 535 -2.08 10.15 4.83
N THR A 536 -0.79 9.84 4.63
CA THR A 536 -0.12 8.73 5.34
C THR A 536 0.19 9.10 6.79
N GLY A 537 0.57 10.35 7.06
CA GLY A 537 1.13 10.78 8.33
C GLY A 537 0.17 11.43 9.32
N TYR A 538 -0.84 12.20 8.89
CA TYR A 538 -1.61 13.07 9.80
C TYR A 538 -2.34 12.29 10.91
N MET A 539 -3.06 11.22 10.54
CA MET A 539 -3.82 10.43 11.53
C MET A 539 -2.90 9.75 12.55
N CYS A 540 -1.72 9.29 12.13
CA CYS A 540 -0.77 8.61 13.00
C CYS A 540 0.00 9.56 13.94
N ASN A 541 0.24 10.82 13.52
CA ASN A 541 1.05 11.78 14.28
C ASN A 541 0.22 12.77 15.12
N ARG A 542 -1.01 13.11 14.71
CA ARG A 542 -1.86 14.12 15.36
C ARG A 542 -3.31 13.65 15.50
N GLY A 543 -3.94 13.19 14.42
CA GLY A 543 -5.37 12.88 14.41
C GLY A 543 -5.80 11.87 15.48
N TRP A 544 -5.19 10.69 15.54
CA TRP A 544 -5.49 9.67 16.56
C TRP A 544 -4.83 9.94 17.93
N ASN A 545 -4.26 11.12 18.15
CA ASN A 545 -3.94 11.60 19.51
C ASN A 545 -5.12 12.38 20.13
N TYR A 546 -6.04 12.90 19.31
CA TYR A 546 -7.28 13.51 19.82
C TYR A 546 -8.20 12.46 20.42
N LYS A 547 -8.70 12.78 21.61
CA LYS A 547 -9.47 11.87 22.47
C LYS A 547 -10.73 11.34 21.80
N ARG A 548 -11.41 12.15 20.97
CA ARG A 548 -12.61 11.73 20.23
C ARG A 548 -12.35 10.67 19.15
N TYR A 549 -11.15 10.66 18.55
CA TYR A 549 -10.74 9.66 17.56
C TYR A 549 -10.01 8.46 18.18
N ASN A 550 -9.52 8.57 19.42
CA ASN A 550 -8.83 7.48 20.13
C ASN A 550 -9.23 7.40 21.63
N PRO A 551 -10.53 7.17 21.96
CA PRO A 551 -11.00 7.21 23.34
C PRO A 551 -10.51 6.05 24.21
N ALA A 552 -9.94 5.00 23.62
CA ALA A 552 -9.33 3.88 24.32
C ALA A 552 -7.82 4.06 24.58
N GLY A 553 -7.19 5.14 24.09
CA GLY A 553 -5.75 5.37 24.27
C GLY A 553 -4.88 4.31 23.60
N VAL A 554 -5.30 3.78 22.44
CA VAL A 554 -4.56 2.78 21.66
C VAL A 554 -3.18 3.33 21.33
N LYS A 555 -2.10 2.62 21.73
CA LYS A 555 -0.74 3.10 21.46
C LYS A 555 -0.45 3.05 19.96
N ILE A 556 -0.13 4.21 19.39
CA ILE A 556 0.42 4.34 18.04
C ILE A 556 1.96 4.43 18.13
N THR A 557 2.66 3.98 17.08
CA THR A 557 4.11 4.15 16.93
C THR A 557 4.43 4.38 15.45
N VAL A 558 5.18 5.43 15.14
CA VAL A 558 5.42 5.91 13.77
C VAL A 558 6.86 5.68 13.34
N VAL A 559 7.09 5.04 12.20
CA VAL A 559 8.43 4.93 11.60
C VAL A 559 8.39 5.38 10.14
N GLU A 560 8.93 6.57 9.89
CA GLU A 560 9.12 7.12 8.56
C GLU A 560 10.34 6.50 7.87
N MET A 561 10.25 6.35 6.55
CA MET A 561 11.25 5.66 5.74
C MET A 561 11.69 6.56 4.59
N GLU A 562 12.86 7.19 4.75
CA GLU A 562 13.41 8.09 3.74
C GLU A 562 13.74 7.35 2.42
N HIS A 563 13.42 7.99 1.30
CA HIS A 563 13.62 7.47 -0.06
C HIS A 563 15.08 7.62 -0.53
N GLU A 564 15.92 6.61 -0.27
CA GLU A 564 17.33 6.58 -0.71
C GLU A 564 17.56 5.51 -1.81
N PRO A 565 17.14 5.75 -3.07
CA PRO A 565 17.16 4.73 -4.11
C PRO A 565 18.57 4.44 -4.63
N GLU A 566 18.87 3.16 -4.82
CA GLU A 566 20.11 2.71 -5.45
C GLU A 566 20.15 3.03 -6.94
N ARG A 567 21.27 3.60 -7.38
CA ARG A 567 21.47 3.94 -8.80
C ARG A 567 21.53 2.68 -9.65
N PHE A 568 20.76 2.69 -10.74
CA PHE A 568 20.58 1.57 -11.68
C PHE A 568 19.80 0.37 -11.12
N ASN A 569 19.19 0.49 -9.93
CA ASN A 569 18.18 -0.47 -9.48
C ASN A 569 16.80 -0.02 -10.00
N PRO A 570 16.05 -0.85 -10.76
CA PRO A 570 14.78 -0.44 -11.35
C PRO A 570 13.67 -0.19 -10.30
N ARG A 571 13.80 -0.76 -9.10
CA ARG A 571 12.82 -0.68 -8.00
C ARG A 571 13.43 -0.08 -6.72
N GLY A 572 14.39 0.84 -6.90
CA GLY A 572 15.06 1.61 -5.83
C GLY A 572 15.94 0.82 -4.86
N GLY A 573 15.86 -0.51 -4.79
CA GLY A 573 16.69 -1.34 -3.91
C GLY A 573 16.29 -1.28 -2.43
N PRO A 574 17.15 -1.77 -1.51
CA PRO A 574 16.78 -2.09 -0.13
C PRO A 574 16.44 -0.89 0.76
N LYS A 575 16.72 0.34 0.29
CA LYS A 575 16.42 1.63 0.91
C LYS A 575 15.41 2.47 0.09
N THR A 576 14.71 1.85 -0.87
CA THR A 576 13.55 2.46 -1.51
C THR A 576 12.46 2.79 -0.49
N ALA A 577 11.67 3.81 -0.80
CA ALA A 577 10.46 4.18 -0.09
C ALA A 577 9.37 4.64 -1.06
N ASP A 578 9.40 4.10 -2.29
CA ASP A 578 8.27 4.18 -3.21
C ASP A 578 7.06 3.43 -2.62
N HIS A 579 5.86 3.94 -2.87
CA HIS A 579 4.58 3.42 -2.36
C HIS A 579 4.42 1.90 -2.47
N VAL A 580 4.89 1.26 -3.55
CA VAL A 580 4.84 -0.20 -3.74
C VAL A 580 6.16 -0.85 -3.36
N ASP A 581 7.31 -0.28 -3.75
CA ASP A 581 8.61 -0.90 -3.50
C ASP A 581 8.98 -0.93 -2.00
N ILE A 582 8.36 -0.10 -1.15
CA ILE A 582 8.58 -0.09 0.30
C ILE A 582 8.36 -1.47 0.94
N LEU A 583 7.49 -2.32 0.36
CA LEU A 583 7.26 -3.71 0.80
C LEU A 583 8.53 -4.59 0.69
N GLY A 584 9.48 -4.22 -0.18
CA GLY A 584 10.80 -4.85 -0.32
C GLY A 584 11.92 -4.17 0.48
N ARG A 585 11.65 -3.05 1.17
CA ARG A 585 12.64 -2.35 2.01
C ARG A 585 13.07 -3.26 3.15
N GLN A 586 14.38 -3.45 3.32
CA GLN A 586 14.91 -4.41 4.31
C GLN A 586 14.50 -4.04 5.74
N HIS A 587 14.49 -2.74 6.08
CA HIS A 587 14.11 -2.28 7.41
C HIS A 587 12.60 -2.44 7.70
N LEU A 588 11.72 -2.26 6.71
CA LEU A 588 10.29 -2.57 6.88
C LEU A 588 10.09 -4.05 7.23
N ASN A 589 10.77 -4.93 6.47
CA ASN A 589 10.72 -6.36 6.69
C ASN A 589 11.22 -6.71 8.10
N GLU A 590 12.33 -6.14 8.55
CA GLU A 590 12.85 -6.29 9.91
C GLU A 590 11.82 -5.91 10.98
N LEU A 591 11.16 -4.76 10.86
CA LEU A 591 10.16 -4.28 11.81
C LEU A 591 8.92 -5.20 11.85
N ILE A 592 8.44 -5.64 10.68
CA ILE A 592 7.33 -6.61 10.59
C ILE A 592 7.71 -7.92 11.29
N LEU A 593 8.91 -8.45 11.07
CA LEU A 593 9.39 -9.67 11.74
C LEU A 593 9.51 -9.48 13.27
N ARG A 594 10.01 -8.34 13.73
CA ARG A 594 10.09 -8.02 15.17
C ARG A 594 8.70 -7.99 15.81
N ILE A 595 7.69 -7.39 15.15
CA ILE A 595 6.31 -7.37 15.66
C ILE A 595 5.68 -8.77 15.63
N ALA A 596 5.80 -9.50 14.51
CA ALA A 596 5.30 -10.86 14.33
C ALA A 596 5.83 -11.85 15.39
N ALA A 597 7.13 -11.72 15.73
CA ALA A 597 7.82 -12.50 16.76
C ALA A 597 7.56 -12.04 18.21
N GLY A 598 6.59 -11.14 18.44
CA GLY A 598 6.24 -10.65 19.78
C GLY A 598 7.28 -9.71 20.41
N LYS A 599 8.08 -9.03 19.58
CA LYS A 599 9.09 -8.01 19.96
C LYS A 599 8.71 -6.61 19.48
N GLY A 600 7.44 -6.34 19.17
CA GLY A 600 6.97 -5.03 18.74
C GLY A 600 7.30 -3.89 19.73
N ASN A 601 7.44 -4.21 21.02
CA ASN A 601 7.91 -3.28 22.05
C ASN A 601 9.37 -2.81 21.89
N THR A 602 10.12 -3.35 20.92
CA THR A 602 11.47 -2.89 20.52
C THR A 602 11.44 -1.89 19.37
N VAL A 603 10.27 -1.67 18.75
CA VAL A 603 10.06 -0.62 17.76
C VAL A 603 9.78 0.70 18.49
N THR A 604 10.50 1.75 18.11
CA THR A 604 10.36 3.09 18.67
C THR A 604 10.04 4.09 17.58
N ASP A 605 9.43 5.21 17.96
CA ASP A 605 9.07 6.29 17.05
C ASP A 605 10.31 6.89 16.34
N TYR A 606 10.17 7.15 15.05
CA TYR A 606 11.18 7.76 14.18
C TYR A 606 10.47 8.59 13.11
N VAL A 607 10.48 9.91 13.29
CA VAL A 607 9.91 10.90 12.39
C VAL A 607 11.03 11.87 11.99
N VAL A 608 11.15 12.12 10.69
CA VAL A 608 12.18 12.95 10.06
C VAL A 608 11.61 14.02 9.11
N SER A 609 10.35 13.86 8.69
CA SER A 609 9.63 14.81 7.85
C SER A 609 8.99 15.93 8.68
N ASN A 610 8.55 16.98 7.98
CA ASN A 610 7.85 18.11 8.60
C ASN A 610 6.37 17.80 8.93
N ILE A 611 5.95 16.53 8.95
CA ILE A 611 4.54 16.13 9.19
C ILE A 611 3.95 16.71 10.48
N MET A 612 4.74 16.92 11.53
CA MET A 612 4.29 17.58 12.76
C MET A 612 3.89 19.05 12.50
N GLU A 613 4.74 19.81 11.79
CA GLU A 613 4.45 21.21 11.43
C GLU A 613 3.26 21.31 10.46
N TYR A 614 3.06 20.32 9.60
CA TYR A 614 1.90 20.27 8.70
C TYR A 614 0.64 19.93 9.50
N ALA A 615 0.69 18.96 10.41
CA ALA A 615 -0.44 18.56 11.23
C ALA A 615 -0.94 19.70 12.14
N ASP A 616 -0.05 20.50 12.71
CA ASP A 616 -0.41 21.67 13.53
C ASP A 616 -1.06 22.81 12.71
N LYS A 617 -0.96 22.78 11.38
CA LYS A 617 -1.64 23.73 10.48
C LYS A 617 -3.00 23.20 9.99
N VAL A 618 -3.29 21.90 10.06
CA VAL A 618 -4.59 21.32 9.66
C VAL A 618 -5.72 21.90 10.53
N LYS A 619 -6.87 22.20 9.93
CA LYS A 619 -7.99 22.91 10.60
C LYS A 619 -8.96 21.96 11.30
N VAL A 620 -8.40 20.97 12.00
CA VAL A 620 -9.11 19.98 12.81
C VAL A 620 -8.59 20.07 14.25
N TYR A 621 -9.32 20.83 15.07
CA TYR A 621 -9.01 21.13 16.46
C TYR A 621 -9.50 20.02 17.40
N ASP A 622 -8.91 19.86 18.59
CA ASP A 622 -9.50 19.02 19.64
C ASP A 622 -10.72 19.69 20.30
N ASP A 623 -11.54 18.90 20.99
CA ASP A 623 -12.71 19.41 21.74
C ASP A 623 -12.26 20.29 22.92
N GLU A 624 -11.06 20.03 23.46
CA GLU A 624 -10.42 20.79 24.56
C GLU A 624 -9.65 22.05 24.07
N GLU A 625 -9.55 22.31 22.76
CA GLU A 625 -8.89 23.49 22.15
C GLU A 625 -9.88 24.65 21.82
N ARG A 626 -11.12 24.61 22.31
CA ARG A 626 -12.22 25.52 21.92
C ARG A 626 -12.69 26.54 22.97
N ASP A 627 -12.14 26.51 24.19
CA ASP A 627 -12.47 27.41 25.32
C ASP A 627 -11.52 28.63 25.44
#